data_AF-A0A955XMP8-F1
#
_entry.id   AF-A0A955XMP8-F1
#
_cell.length_a   1.000
_cell.length_b   1.000
_cell.length_c   1.000
_cell.angle_alpha   90.00
_cell.angle_beta   90.00
_cell.angle_gamma   90.00
#
_symmetry.space_group_name_H-M   'P 1'
#
loop_
_entity.id
_entity.type
_entity.pdbx_description
1 polymer ?
#
loop_
_entity_poly.entity_id
_entity_poly.type
_entity_poly.pdbx_seq_one_letter_code
_entity_poly.pdbx_strand_id
1 'polypeptide(L)'
;VGACSVGTRRCVDGGLRCVAEHEAGVETCDGRDDDCDGLVDESDPTLGDRCETGQAGPCSVGALVCDGGVLACQPQREPEAEVCNSADDDCDGQVDEGDPGAGVACVVDGRQGFCAQGMTVCDRGRVACTTDNGPQAEICDGIDNDCDGAADEGEPGAGGDCDTGFFGACAPGTLFCRDGGLVCVQAVGPVDESCDGLDNDCDGTADEGELVAPGAVCATGESGACARGRPLCLGGVLGCVPEQEASVEICDGLDNDCDGRVDEELRNRCGLCGVLEPPEVCDGFDNDCDGQVDEGDLCDGEAVCERGLCAERCQGNECADDSEVCNAGLCLDRCQAAECPAGWGCDDGVCLDPCAGVRCGAGEVCRLGRCVGDSCYEAGCPDGQLCRAGACVADPCADVTCDAGAFCVDGQCVASCADISCPLDARCVDGDCVGDPCFGVDCVAGERCVVVGARAICERDRCAGVVCGLGRSCVRGQCEDSACAGVVCPDGERCVDTEGEAQCEPAWLPPTQPDG
;
A
#
# COMPACT_ATOMS: atom_id res chain seq x y z
N VAL A 1 114.18 43.49 -24.74
CA VAL A 1 114.06 42.05 -24.39
C VAL A 1 114.29 41.30 -25.69
N GLY A 2 114.38 39.96 -25.73
CA GLY A 2 114.50 39.29 -27.03
C GLY A 2 115.86 39.35 -27.73
N ALA A 3 115.86 38.96 -29.00
CA ALA A 3 117.03 38.56 -29.78
C ALA A 3 118.11 39.65 -29.91
N CYS A 4 117.74 40.93 -29.80
CA CYS A 4 118.65 42.08 -29.92
C CYS A 4 119.35 42.54 -28.63
N SER A 5 119.23 41.78 -27.53
CA SER A 5 119.82 42.15 -26.23
C SER A 5 121.33 41.89 -26.09
N VAL A 6 122.00 41.32 -27.11
CA VAL A 6 123.44 41.01 -27.09
C VAL A 6 124.17 41.68 -28.26
N GLY A 7 125.32 42.32 -27.99
CA GLY A 7 126.09 43.01 -29.03
C GLY A 7 127.55 43.25 -28.66
N THR A 8 128.38 43.51 -29.66
CA THR A 8 129.83 43.67 -29.51
C THR A 8 130.20 45.15 -29.56
N ARG A 9 131.05 45.58 -28.61
CA ARG A 9 131.48 46.97 -28.49
C ARG A 9 132.47 47.33 -29.61
N ARG A 10 132.05 48.16 -30.56
CA ARG A 10 132.89 48.72 -31.63
C ARG A 10 133.02 50.23 -31.49
N CYS A 11 134.18 50.75 -31.90
CA CYS A 11 134.40 52.20 -31.92
C CYS A 11 133.72 52.77 -33.17
N VAL A 12 132.72 53.63 -33.00
CA VAL A 12 131.98 54.30 -34.07
C VAL A 12 132.03 55.81 -33.77
N ASP A 13 132.48 56.62 -34.74
CA ASP A 13 132.66 58.08 -34.60
C ASP A 13 133.44 58.53 -33.35
N GLY A 14 134.50 57.79 -33.01
CA GLY A 14 135.39 58.13 -31.90
C GLY A 14 134.85 57.81 -30.51
N GLY A 15 133.72 57.09 -30.39
CA GLY A 15 133.18 56.58 -29.14
C GLY A 15 132.85 55.08 -29.20
N LEU A 16 133.11 54.33 -28.12
CA LEU A 16 132.79 52.91 -28.05
C LEU A 16 131.26 52.72 -27.90
N ARG A 17 130.58 52.19 -28.92
CA ARG A 17 129.14 51.87 -28.89
C ARG A 17 128.91 50.36 -29.03
N CYS A 18 127.89 49.84 -28.35
CA CYS A 18 127.46 48.45 -28.54
C CYS A 18 126.66 48.37 -29.83
N VAL A 19 127.13 47.59 -30.79
CA VAL A 19 126.40 47.32 -32.04
C VAL A 19 125.84 45.90 -31.91
N ALA A 20 124.51 45.75 -32.05
CA ALA A 20 123.84 44.45 -31.96
C ALA A 20 124.40 43.49 -33.02
N GLU A 21 124.63 42.23 -32.63
CA GLU A 21 125.19 41.20 -33.52
C GLU A 21 124.13 40.42 -34.30
N HIS A 22 122.84 40.68 -34.05
CA HIS A 22 121.72 40.02 -34.70
C HIS A 22 120.98 40.97 -35.64
N GLU A 23 120.69 40.52 -36.87
CA GLU A 23 119.80 41.21 -37.81
C GLU A 23 118.35 40.95 -37.42
N ALA A 24 117.48 41.96 -37.54
CA ALA A 24 116.06 41.88 -37.18
C ALA A 24 115.34 40.75 -37.94
N GLY A 25 114.59 39.91 -37.21
CA GLY A 25 113.77 38.81 -37.73
C GLY A 25 112.33 39.22 -38.05
N VAL A 26 111.47 38.22 -38.28
CA VAL A 26 110.00 38.41 -38.34
C VAL A 26 109.44 38.01 -36.98
N GLU A 27 108.56 38.84 -36.43
CA GLU A 27 107.87 38.56 -35.17
C GLU A 27 107.13 37.22 -35.21
N THR A 28 107.30 36.45 -34.14
CA THR A 28 106.57 35.21 -33.88
C THR A 28 106.05 35.29 -32.45
N CYS A 29 104.83 34.84 -32.18
CA CYS A 29 104.21 34.83 -30.86
C CYS A 29 104.94 33.84 -29.92
N ASP A 30 106.08 34.26 -29.38
CA ASP A 30 106.98 33.46 -28.56
C ASP A 30 107.45 34.20 -27.29
N GLY A 31 106.92 35.40 -27.06
CA GLY A 31 107.23 36.26 -25.93
C GLY A 31 108.54 37.02 -26.07
N ARG A 32 109.05 37.19 -27.30
CA ARG A 32 110.28 37.92 -27.60
C ARG A 32 110.03 39.02 -28.63
N ASP A 33 110.93 39.98 -28.59
CA ASP A 33 111.06 41.08 -29.56
C ASP A 33 112.14 40.61 -30.55
N ASP A 34 111.69 40.05 -31.67
CA ASP A 34 112.49 39.36 -32.69
C ASP A 34 112.90 40.31 -33.83
N ASP A 35 112.07 41.31 -34.14
CA ASP A 35 112.31 42.36 -35.12
C ASP A 35 112.93 43.63 -34.51
N CYS A 36 113.01 43.67 -33.18
CA CYS A 36 113.76 44.65 -32.40
C CYS A 36 113.19 46.07 -32.47
N ASP A 37 111.88 46.20 -32.67
CA ASP A 37 111.17 47.48 -32.68
C ASP A 37 110.79 47.97 -31.26
N GLY A 38 110.93 47.09 -30.25
CA GLY A 38 110.69 47.38 -28.84
C GLY A 38 109.32 46.96 -28.32
N LEU A 39 108.48 46.38 -29.17
CA LEU A 39 107.26 45.66 -28.82
C LEU A 39 107.54 44.15 -28.84
N VAL A 40 106.62 43.36 -28.30
CA VAL A 40 106.76 41.90 -28.21
C VAL A 40 105.52 41.32 -28.83
N ASP A 41 105.68 40.46 -29.84
CA ASP A 41 104.64 39.66 -30.48
C ASP A 41 103.50 40.49 -31.15
N GLU A 42 103.76 41.71 -31.63
CA GLU A 42 102.71 42.60 -32.18
C GLU A 42 102.42 42.40 -33.67
N SER A 43 103.28 41.68 -34.38
CA SER A 43 103.25 41.57 -35.85
C SER A 43 103.28 40.14 -36.39
N ASP A 44 102.95 39.12 -35.56
CA ASP A 44 102.97 37.71 -36.00
C ASP A 44 102.02 37.48 -37.22
N PRO A 45 102.52 36.95 -38.36
CA PRO A 45 101.74 36.75 -39.58
C PRO A 45 100.53 35.81 -39.47
N THR A 46 100.43 35.01 -38.42
CA THR A 46 99.37 34.01 -38.21
C THR A 46 98.22 34.53 -37.34
N LEU A 47 98.33 35.75 -36.81
CA LEU A 47 97.26 36.36 -36.04
C LEU A 47 96.03 36.62 -36.92
N GLY A 48 94.87 36.15 -36.46
CA GLY A 48 93.61 36.23 -37.19
C GLY A 48 93.30 35.02 -38.08
N ASP A 49 94.20 34.05 -38.20
CA ASP A 49 93.90 32.80 -38.93
C ASP A 49 92.79 32.00 -38.23
N ARG A 50 91.96 31.32 -39.04
CA ARG A 50 90.85 30.50 -38.52
C ARG A 50 91.41 29.29 -37.77
N CYS A 51 90.86 29.03 -36.59
CA CYS A 51 91.20 27.90 -35.75
C CYS A 51 89.94 27.23 -35.18
N GLU A 52 90.07 26.00 -34.69
CA GLU A 52 88.99 25.28 -34.02
C GLU A 52 89.19 25.38 -32.50
N THR A 53 88.19 25.91 -31.79
CA THR A 53 88.22 26.10 -30.32
C THR A 53 87.98 24.80 -29.55
N GLY A 54 87.38 23.79 -30.21
CA GLY A 54 86.92 22.55 -29.59
C GLY A 54 85.58 22.64 -28.88
N GLN A 55 84.89 23.80 -28.93
CA GLN A 55 83.55 24.00 -28.38
C GLN A 55 82.45 23.53 -29.35
N ALA A 56 81.25 23.28 -28.84
CA ALA A 56 80.09 22.93 -29.66
C ALA A 56 79.49 24.18 -30.34
N GLY A 57 78.67 23.95 -31.37
CA GLY A 57 77.86 25.02 -31.96
C GLY A 57 78.66 26.15 -32.63
N PRO A 58 78.11 27.38 -32.66
CA PRO A 58 78.71 28.55 -33.31
C PRO A 58 80.09 28.95 -32.75
N CYS A 59 80.43 28.53 -31.53
CA CYS A 59 81.69 28.82 -30.86
C CYS A 59 82.84 27.92 -31.32
N SER A 60 82.55 26.88 -32.11
CA SER A 60 83.52 25.92 -32.66
C SER A 60 84.60 26.55 -33.55
N VAL A 61 84.33 27.72 -34.14
CA VAL A 61 85.27 28.46 -35.00
C VAL A 61 85.78 29.70 -34.27
N GLY A 62 87.09 29.77 -34.09
CA GLY A 62 87.79 30.92 -33.52
C GLY A 62 88.80 31.54 -34.48
N ALA A 63 89.49 32.57 -33.99
CA ALA A 63 90.69 33.12 -34.63
C ALA A 63 91.89 33.03 -33.68
N LEU A 64 93.07 32.82 -34.26
CA LEU A 64 94.31 32.79 -33.50
C LEU A 64 94.65 34.20 -32.98
N VAL A 65 94.84 34.30 -31.67
CA VAL A 65 95.32 35.50 -30.97
C VAL A 65 96.60 35.16 -30.21
N CYS A 66 97.49 36.14 -30.02
CA CYS A 66 98.64 35.97 -29.14
C CYS A 66 98.20 36.32 -27.71
N ASP A 67 98.09 35.31 -26.86
CA ASP A 67 97.77 35.49 -25.43
C ASP A 67 98.96 35.02 -24.60
N GLY A 68 99.71 35.98 -24.05
CA GLY A 68 100.84 35.70 -23.17
C GLY A 68 102.02 34.95 -23.82
N GLY A 69 102.32 35.22 -25.10
CA GLY A 69 103.41 34.57 -25.84
C GLY A 69 103.08 33.17 -26.35
N VAL A 70 101.79 32.83 -26.46
CA VAL A 70 101.29 31.58 -27.05
C VAL A 70 100.10 31.88 -27.95
N LEU A 71 100.07 31.25 -29.13
CA LEU A 71 98.89 31.28 -30.01
C LEU A 71 97.72 30.54 -29.37
N ALA A 72 96.67 31.29 -29.01
CA ALA A 72 95.43 30.78 -28.45
C ALA A 72 94.28 30.96 -29.45
N CYS A 73 93.39 29.97 -29.55
CA CYS A 73 92.20 30.07 -30.40
C CYS A 73 91.05 30.68 -29.59
N GLN A 74 90.64 31.91 -29.91
CA GLN A 74 89.50 32.56 -29.25
C GLN A 74 88.26 32.59 -30.16
N PRO A 75 87.06 32.25 -29.64
CA PRO A 75 85.83 32.30 -30.42
C PRO A 75 85.56 33.72 -30.93
N GLN A 76 85.10 33.83 -32.17
CA GLN A 76 84.89 35.12 -32.84
C GLN A 76 83.45 35.65 -32.71
N ARG A 77 82.53 34.86 -32.16
CA ARG A 77 81.15 35.24 -31.93
C ARG A 77 80.96 35.57 -30.44
N GLU A 78 80.23 36.64 -30.14
CA GLU A 78 79.78 36.92 -28.78
C GLU A 78 78.73 35.88 -28.34
N PRO A 79 78.74 35.44 -27.07
CA PRO A 79 77.77 34.47 -26.56
C PRO A 79 76.36 35.06 -26.58
N GLU A 80 75.40 34.32 -27.15
CA GLU A 80 73.99 34.69 -27.27
C GLU A 80 73.12 33.76 -26.43
N ALA A 81 71.93 34.18 -26.00
CA ALA A 81 71.07 33.30 -25.20
C ALA A 81 70.65 32.05 -25.98
N GLU A 82 70.62 30.91 -25.27
CA GLU A 82 70.24 29.60 -25.82
C GLU A 82 68.91 29.63 -26.59
N VAL A 83 68.91 28.98 -27.74
CA VAL A 83 67.72 28.72 -28.56
C VAL A 83 67.66 27.23 -28.80
N CYS A 84 66.48 26.61 -28.63
CA CYS A 84 66.30 25.17 -28.82
C CYS A 84 66.65 24.71 -30.24
N ASN A 85 67.91 24.37 -30.49
CA ASN A 85 68.47 24.09 -31.80
C ASN A 85 69.63 23.07 -31.75
N SER A 86 69.95 22.53 -30.57
CA SER A 86 71.06 21.61 -30.33
C SER A 86 72.45 22.17 -30.62
N ALA A 87 72.61 23.48 -30.49
CA ALA A 87 73.88 24.17 -30.45
C ALA A 87 74.06 24.85 -29.07
N ASP A 88 75.32 25.06 -28.71
CA ASP A 88 75.75 25.86 -27.56
C ASP A 88 75.88 27.32 -28.07
N ASP A 89 74.81 28.10 -27.97
CA ASP A 89 74.71 29.46 -28.49
C ASP A 89 75.39 30.48 -27.57
N ASP A 90 75.44 30.19 -26.26
CA ASP A 90 76.06 31.03 -25.23
C ASP A 90 77.52 30.66 -24.90
N CYS A 91 78.06 29.66 -25.59
CA CYS A 91 79.43 29.18 -25.49
C CYS A 91 79.85 28.71 -24.08
N ASP A 92 78.91 28.34 -23.20
CA ASP A 92 79.21 27.92 -21.82
C ASP A 92 79.63 26.44 -21.70
N GLY A 93 79.53 25.68 -22.79
CA GLY A 93 79.90 24.27 -22.89
C GLY A 93 78.74 23.30 -22.66
N GLN A 94 77.53 23.80 -22.46
CA GLN A 94 76.31 23.01 -22.40
C GLN A 94 75.46 23.31 -23.67
N VAL A 95 74.47 22.47 -23.99
CA VAL A 95 73.61 22.65 -25.17
C VAL A 95 72.13 22.69 -24.76
N ASP A 96 71.40 23.73 -25.17
CA ASP A 96 69.98 23.96 -24.92
C ASP A 96 69.60 24.07 -23.41
N GLU A 97 70.33 24.90 -22.65
CA GLU A 97 70.28 25.02 -21.19
C GLU A 97 69.07 25.79 -20.72
N GLY A 98 68.51 25.39 -19.57
CA GLY A 98 67.39 26.13 -18.99
C GLY A 98 66.10 26.05 -19.83
N ASP A 99 66.02 25.07 -20.73
CA ASP A 99 64.85 24.73 -21.54
C ASP A 99 64.37 25.90 -22.44
N PRO A 100 65.21 26.32 -23.41
CA PRO A 100 64.94 27.49 -24.24
C PRO A 100 63.68 27.29 -25.09
N GLY A 101 62.74 28.25 -25.03
CA GLY A 101 61.46 28.19 -25.76
C GLY A 101 60.38 27.33 -25.10
N ALA A 102 60.62 26.82 -23.88
CA ALA A 102 59.63 26.11 -23.09
C ALA A 102 58.65 27.02 -22.33
N GLY A 103 57.59 26.43 -21.78
CA GLY A 103 56.63 27.10 -20.90
C GLY A 103 55.50 27.85 -21.61
N VAL A 104 55.35 27.65 -22.93
CA VAL A 104 54.22 28.18 -23.70
C VAL A 104 53.13 27.11 -23.80
N ALA A 105 51.88 27.48 -23.54
CA ALA A 105 50.74 26.58 -23.74
C ALA A 105 50.63 26.19 -25.22
N CYS A 106 50.45 24.89 -25.47
CA CYS A 106 50.37 24.32 -26.80
C CYS A 106 49.30 23.22 -26.85
N VAL A 107 48.93 22.82 -28.07
CA VAL A 107 47.97 21.72 -28.31
C VAL A 107 48.73 20.52 -28.86
N VAL A 108 48.58 19.36 -28.20
CA VAL A 108 49.18 18.10 -28.67
C VAL A 108 48.37 17.58 -29.85
N ASP A 109 49.02 17.48 -31.01
CA ASP A 109 48.38 16.97 -32.23
C ASP A 109 47.83 15.55 -32.04
N GLY A 110 46.58 15.35 -32.44
CA GLY A 110 45.90 14.04 -32.38
C GLY A 110 45.20 13.73 -31.05
N ARG A 111 45.22 14.64 -30.08
CA ARG A 111 44.44 14.56 -28.83
C ARG A 111 43.31 15.59 -28.81
N GLN A 112 42.25 15.34 -28.05
CA GLN A 112 41.09 16.23 -27.91
C GLN A 112 40.85 16.57 -26.43
N GLY A 113 40.02 17.58 -26.16
CA GLY A 113 39.60 17.93 -24.80
C GLY A 113 40.74 18.27 -23.84
N PHE A 114 40.61 17.79 -22.61
CA PHE A 114 41.60 17.96 -21.54
C PHE A 114 42.98 17.42 -21.94
N CYS A 115 43.02 16.31 -22.68
CA CYS A 115 44.23 15.61 -23.11
C CYS A 115 45.03 16.33 -24.20
N ALA A 116 44.43 17.33 -24.86
CA ALA A 116 45.09 18.12 -25.88
C ALA A 116 45.95 19.25 -25.29
N GLN A 117 45.75 19.60 -24.02
CA GLN A 117 46.46 20.71 -23.38
C GLN A 117 47.87 20.27 -22.96
N GLY A 118 48.90 20.97 -23.46
CA GLY A 118 50.30 20.73 -23.11
C GLY A 118 51.08 22.03 -22.95
N MET A 119 52.35 21.89 -22.59
CA MET A 119 53.34 22.95 -22.58
C MET A 119 54.50 22.61 -23.51
N THR A 120 55.07 23.64 -24.13
CA THR A 120 56.27 23.49 -24.93
C THR A 120 57.46 23.13 -24.06
N VAL A 121 58.31 22.23 -24.55
CA VAL A 121 59.60 21.83 -23.98
C VAL A 121 60.63 21.71 -25.11
N CYS A 122 61.90 21.97 -24.82
CA CYS A 122 63.00 21.72 -25.73
C CYS A 122 63.40 20.24 -25.65
N ASP A 123 62.98 19.45 -26.65
CA ASP A 123 63.32 18.02 -26.74
C ASP A 123 64.24 17.79 -27.94
N ARG A 124 65.54 17.61 -27.67
CA ARG A 124 66.57 17.31 -28.69
C ARG A 124 66.63 18.36 -29.81
N GLY A 125 66.75 19.64 -29.44
CA GLY A 125 66.89 20.75 -30.39
C GLY A 125 65.63 21.11 -31.18
N ARG A 126 64.45 20.67 -30.71
CA ARG A 126 63.16 21.14 -31.23
C ARG A 126 62.20 21.47 -30.09
N VAL A 127 61.48 22.59 -30.23
CA VAL A 127 60.37 22.91 -29.35
C VAL A 127 59.24 21.92 -29.64
N ALA A 128 58.97 21.02 -28.68
CA ALA A 128 57.95 19.99 -28.75
C ALA A 128 56.82 20.32 -27.77
N CYS A 129 55.57 20.03 -28.14
CA CYS A 129 54.44 20.12 -27.22
C CYS A 129 54.31 18.82 -26.45
N THR A 130 54.46 18.87 -25.12
CA THR A 130 54.29 17.72 -24.24
C THR A 130 53.24 18.00 -23.19
N THR A 131 52.47 16.99 -22.78
CA THR A 131 51.50 17.11 -21.69
C THR A 131 51.90 16.20 -20.54
N ASP A 132 51.73 16.70 -19.31
CA ASP A 132 51.94 15.97 -18.05
C ASP A 132 50.59 15.53 -17.42
N ASN A 133 49.48 15.84 -18.08
CA ASN A 133 48.17 15.35 -17.67
C ASN A 133 48.07 13.87 -18.06
N GLY A 134 48.36 12.99 -17.11
CA GLY A 134 48.08 11.57 -17.23
C GLY A 134 46.57 11.30 -17.29
N PRO A 135 46.16 10.12 -17.80
CA PRO A 135 44.76 9.74 -17.88
C PRO A 135 44.12 9.79 -16.48
N GLN A 136 42.98 10.46 -16.35
CA GLN A 136 42.19 10.53 -15.12
C GLN A 136 40.95 9.66 -15.27
N ALA A 137 40.29 9.30 -14.17
CA ALA A 137 39.01 8.59 -14.29
C ALA A 137 37.94 9.53 -14.87
N GLU A 138 37.09 9.01 -15.75
CA GLU A 138 35.96 9.76 -16.27
C GLU A 138 35.07 10.33 -15.17
N ILE A 139 34.61 11.55 -15.43
CA ILE A 139 33.55 12.23 -14.67
C ILE A 139 32.50 12.68 -15.68
N CYS A 140 31.23 12.71 -15.28
CA CYS A 140 30.14 13.08 -16.17
C CYS A 140 30.15 14.59 -16.48
N ASP A 141 31.00 15.01 -17.41
CA ASP A 141 31.19 16.41 -17.81
C ASP A 141 31.28 16.61 -19.34
N GLY A 142 31.16 15.52 -20.11
CA GLY A 142 31.22 15.55 -21.57
C GLY A 142 32.63 15.73 -22.13
N ILE A 143 33.66 15.52 -21.30
CA ILE A 143 35.06 15.62 -21.67
C ILE A 143 35.73 14.25 -21.48
N ASP A 144 36.56 13.88 -22.46
CA ASP A 144 37.48 12.73 -22.37
C ASP A 144 38.60 13.05 -21.36
N ASN A 145 38.48 12.52 -20.14
CA ASN A 145 39.39 12.74 -19.01
C ASN A 145 40.47 11.65 -18.93
N ASP A 146 40.17 10.45 -19.40
CA ASP A 146 41.06 9.29 -19.42
C ASP A 146 41.89 9.15 -20.72
N CYS A 147 41.63 10.03 -21.69
CA CYS A 147 42.33 10.14 -22.97
C CYS A 147 42.21 8.91 -23.88
N ASP A 148 41.14 8.11 -23.77
CA ASP A 148 40.91 6.94 -24.62
C ASP A 148 40.17 7.25 -25.94
N GLY A 149 39.63 8.46 -26.08
CA GLY A 149 38.93 8.96 -27.25
C GLY A 149 37.40 8.86 -27.19
N ALA A 150 36.83 8.36 -26.11
CA ALA A 150 35.43 8.53 -25.73
C ALA A 150 35.32 9.55 -24.60
N ALA A 151 34.13 10.13 -24.44
CA ALA A 151 33.82 10.97 -23.30
C ALA A 151 32.69 10.30 -22.53
N ASP A 152 32.77 10.37 -21.20
CA ASP A 152 31.78 9.81 -20.28
C ASP A 152 31.51 8.29 -20.46
N GLU A 153 32.51 7.50 -20.91
CA GLU A 153 32.34 6.06 -21.08
C GLU A 153 32.22 5.30 -19.75
N GLY A 154 31.44 4.22 -19.76
CA GLY A 154 31.20 3.43 -18.55
C GLY A 154 30.26 4.06 -17.52
N GLU A 155 29.51 5.10 -17.90
CA GLU A 155 28.53 5.82 -17.06
C GLU A 155 29.14 6.37 -15.75
N PRO A 156 30.13 7.27 -15.85
CA PRO A 156 30.81 7.81 -14.68
C PRO A 156 29.84 8.53 -13.74
N GLY A 157 29.89 8.19 -12.45
CA GLY A 157 29.02 8.78 -11.42
C GLY A 157 27.56 8.30 -11.43
N ALA A 158 27.20 7.35 -12.31
CA ALA A 158 25.87 6.74 -12.32
C ALA A 158 25.67 5.70 -11.19
N GLY A 159 24.42 5.32 -10.96
CA GLY A 159 24.04 4.27 -10.00
C GLY A 159 23.86 4.73 -8.55
N GLY A 160 24.10 6.01 -8.25
CA GLY A 160 23.73 6.60 -6.97
C GLY A 160 22.23 6.89 -6.88
N ASP A 161 21.67 6.79 -5.67
CA ASP A 161 20.30 7.23 -5.39
C ASP A 161 20.20 8.75 -5.53
N CYS A 162 19.09 9.22 -6.07
CA CYS A 162 18.79 10.63 -6.21
C CYS A 162 17.30 10.91 -6.00
N ASP A 163 16.97 12.18 -5.84
CA ASP A 163 15.60 12.67 -5.80
C ASP A 163 15.26 13.28 -7.16
N THR A 164 14.21 12.78 -7.80
CA THR A 164 13.74 13.25 -9.11
C THR A 164 13.03 14.61 -9.02
N GLY A 165 12.66 15.03 -7.81
CA GLY A 165 11.85 16.22 -7.54
C GLY A 165 10.35 16.00 -7.72
N PHE A 166 9.91 14.79 -8.06
CA PHE A 166 8.50 14.40 -8.04
C PHE A 166 8.06 14.01 -6.62
N PHE A 167 6.76 14.01 -6.37
CA PHE A 167 6.19 13.62 -5.08
C PHE A 167 5.95 12.10 -5.02
N GLY A 168 5.67 11.59 -3.82
CA GLY A 168 5.19 10.22 -3.64
C GLY A 168 6.18 9.12 -4.05
N ALA A 169 5.67 8.10 -4.72
CA ALA A 169 6.43 6.92 -5.14
C ALA A 169 7.50 7.24 -6.20
N CYS A 170 7.38 8.40 -6.85
CA CYS A 170 8.23 8.84 -7.96
C CYS A 170 9.46 9.64 -7.50
N ALA A 171 9.52 10.05 -6.23
CA ALA A 171 10.65 10.78 -5.65
C ALA A 171 11.99 10.04 -5.78
N PRO A 172 12.12 8.76 -5.39
CA PRO A 172 13.38 8.04 -5.54
C PRO A 172 13.73 7.75 -7.01
N GLY A 173 14.95 8.10 -7.39
CA GLY A 173 15.53 7.81 -8.69
C GLY A 173 16.96 7.32 -8.60
N THR A 174 17.53 7.02 -9.77
CA THR A 174 18.93 6.65 -9.94
C THR A 174 19.62 7.64 -10.88
N LEU A 175 20.84 8.04 -10.54
CA LEU A 175 21.65 8.93 -11.37
C LEU A 175 22.14 8.20 -12.61
N PHE A 176 22.01 8.85 -13.77
CA PHE A 176 22.58 8.45 -15.05
C PHE A 176 23.37 9.60 -15.64
N CYS A 177 24.49 9.29 -16.30
CA CYS A 177 25.22 10.30 -17.08
C CYS A 177 24.59 10.44 -18.48
N ARG A 178 24.03 11.62 -18.79
CA ARG A 178 23.47 11.91 -20.11
C ARG A 178 23.92 13.30 -20.58
N ASP A 179 24.55 13.33 -21.75
CA ASP A 179 25.02 14.57 -22.41
C ASP A 179 25.93 15.44 -21.50
N GLY A 180 26.86 14.81 -20.76
CA GLY A 180 27.80 15.51 -19.87
C GLY A 180 27.18 16.06 -18.58
N GLY A 181 26.03 15.51 -18.16
CA GLY A 181 25.41 15.85 -16.88
C GLY A 181 24.75 14.65 -16.20
N LEU A 182 24.85 14.60 -14.87
CA LEU A 182 24.12 13.62 -14.07
C LEU A 182 22.63 13.99 -14.03
N VAL A 183 21.80 13.11 -14.58
CA VAL A 183 20.35 13.22 -14.61
C VAL A 183 19.76 12.18 -13.68
N CYS A 184 18.84 12.59 -12.81
CA CYS A 184 18.08 11.67 -11.98
C CYS A 184 16.92 11.08 -12.78
N VAL A 185 16.88 9.76 -12.94
CA VAL A 185 15.81 9.04 -13.63
C VAL A 185 15.02 8.24 -12.59
N GLN A 186 13.70 8.25 -12.66
CA GLN A 186 12.81 7.54 -11.72
C GLN A 186 13.18 6.06 -11.63
N ALA A 187 13.23 5.54 -10.40
CA ALA A 187 13.51 4.12 -10.15
C ALA A 187 12.27 3.24 -10.36
N VAL A 188 11.08 3.82 -10.23
CA VAL A 188 9.77 3.18 -10.40
C VAL A 188 9.05 3.87 -11.54
N GLY A 189 8.45 3.09 -12.45
CA GLY A 189 7.60 3.64 -13.51
C GLY A 189 6.19 3.95 -13.01
N PRO A 190 5.44 4.81 -13.71
CA PRO A 190 4.09 5.19 -13.30
C PRO A 190 3.16 3.97 -13.34
N VAL A 191 2.35 3.82 -12.29
CA VAL A 191 1.31 2.78 -12.15
C VAL A 191 0.00 3.43 -11.73
N ASP A 192 -1.13 2.74 -11.90
CA ASP A 192 -2.44 3.27 -11.51
C ASP A 192 -2.45 3.68 -10.02
N GLU A 193 -3.10 4.80 -9.73
CA GLU A 193 -3.25 5.32 -8.38
C GLU A 193 -3.88 4.32 -7.42
N SER A 194 -3.38 4.35 -6.19
CA SER A 194 -3.92 3.62 -5.05
C SER A 194 -4.21 4.62 -3.94
N CYS A 195 -5.24 4.37 -3.13
CA CYS A 195 -5.55 5.25 -2.00
C CYS A 195 -4.53 5.09 -0.87
N ASP A 196 -3.37 5.73 -1.02
CA ASP A 196 -2.24 5.68 -0.08
C ASP A 196 -1.58 7.04 0.18
N GLY A 197 -2.09 8.10 -0.45
CA GLY A 197 -1.58 9.46 -0.30
C GLY A 197 -0.29 9.72 -1.07
N LEU A 198 0.10 8.81 -1.96
CA LEU A 198 1.26 8.93 -2.84
C LEU A 198 0.80 9.11 -4.27
N ASP A 199 1.55 9.93 -5.01
CA ASP A 199 1.50 10.00 -6.46
C ASP A 199 2.23 8.77 -7.01
N ASN A 200 1.46 7.79 -7.50
CA ASN A 200 1.91 6.49 -8.00
C ASN A 200 2.04 6.49 -9.54
N ASP A 201 1.25 7.32 -10.22
CA ASP A 201 1.26 7.47 -11.68
C ASP A 201 2.15 8.63 -12.18
N CYS A 202 2.77 9.35 -11.24
CA CYS A 202 3.69 10.46 -11.44
C CYS A 202 3.10 11.65 -12.21
N ASP A 203 1.79 11.88 -12.15
CA ASP A 203 1.13 13.00 -12.84
C ASP A 203 1.14 14.32 -12.05
N GLY A 204 1.56 14.28 -10.78
CA GLY A 204 1.66 15.42 -9.87
C GLY A 204 0.44 15.65 -8.99
N THR A 205 -0.57 14.80 -9.09
CA THR A 205 -1.64 14.62 -8.12
C THR A 205 -1.48 13.29 -7.39
N ALA A 206 -2.08 13.18 -6.21
CA ALA A 206 -2.09 11.93 -5.46
C ALA A 206 -3.54 11.57 -5.21
N ASP A 207 -3.84 10.27 -5.25
CA ASP A 207 -5.16 9.73 -5.00
C ASP A 207 -6.25 10.32 -5.94
N GLU A 208 -5.95 10.58 -7.21
CA GLU A 208 -6.93 11.00 -8.21
C GLU A 208 -7.59 9.82 -8.96
N GLY A 209 -8.67 10.13 -9.70
CA GLY A 209 -9.38 9.13 -10.49
C GLY A 209 -10.33 8.24 -9.68
N GLU A 210 -10.58 7.03 -10.18
CA GLU A 210 -11.49 6.04 -9.59
C GLU A 210 -10.68 5.05 -8.76
N LEU A 211 -10.48 5.38 -7.48
CA LEU A 211 -9.66 4.59 -6.55
C LEU A 211 -10.39 3.41 -5.92
N VAL A 212 -11.70 3.33 -6.15
CA VAL A 212 -12.54 2.32 -5.52
C VAL A 212 -13.41 1.65 -6.55
N ALA A 213 -13.63 0.34 -6.40
CA ALA A 213 -14.43 -0.39 -7.37
C ALA A 213 -15.89 0.15 -7.38
N PRO A 214 -16.48 0.40 -8.55
CA PRO A 214 -17.86 0.86 -8.63
C PRO A 214 -18.81 -0.18 -8.03
N GLY A 215 -19.66 0.27 -7.10
CA GLY A 215 -20.58 -0.61 -6.36
C GLY A 215 -19.95 -1.36 -5.19
N ALA A 216 -18.68 -1.09 -4.86
CA ALA A 216 -18.11 -1.56 -3.60
C ALA A 216 -18.91 -1.00 -2.42
N VAL A 217 -19.18 -1.85 -1.46
CA VAL A 217 -19.82 -1.51 -0.19
C VAL A 217 -18.83 -1.71 0.94
N CYS A 218 -19.00 -0.97 2.01
CA CYS A 218 -18.24 -1.14 3.24
C CYS A 218 -19.18 -1.01 4.45
N ALA A 219 -18.78 -1.62 5.56
CA ALA A 219 -19.43 -1.40 6.85
C ALA A 219 -18.87 -0.11 7.46
N THR A 220 -19.74 0.82 7.83
CA THR A 220 -19.35 2.08 8.50
C THR A 220 -18.98 1.85 9.97
N GLY A 221 -19.44 0.73 10.54
CA GLY A 221 -19.40 0.45 11.97
C GLY A 221 -20.56 1.06 12.75
N GLU A 222 -21.44 1.81 12.09
CA GLU A 222 -22.71 2.27 12.63
C GLU A 222 -23.81 1.22 12.41
N SER A 223 -24.95 1.39 13.07
CA SER A 223 -26.10 0.51 12.97
C SER A 223 -27.12 1.01 11.94
N GLY A 224 -28.07 0.16 11.57
CA GLY A 224 -29.27 0.56 10.84
C GLY A 224 -29.03 1.04 9.41
N ALA A 225 -29.78 2.05 9.03
CA ALA A 225 -29.67 2.75 7.75
C ALA A 225 -28.24 3.26 7.47
N CYS A 226 -27.49 3.61 8.52
CA CYS A 226 -26.12 4.12 8.38
C CYS A 226 -25.07 3.01 8.26
N ALA A 227 -25.43 1.75 8.55
CA ALA A 227 -24.49 0.64 8.58
C ALA A 227 -23.81 0.38 7.22
N ARG A 228 -24.57 0.60 6.15
CA ARG A 228 -24.09 0.46 4.77
C ARG A 228 -23.45 1.77 4.30
N GLY A 229 -22.17 1.67 3.95
CA GLY A 229 -21.41 2.79 3.44
C GLY A 229 -20.83 2.55 2.06
N ARG A 230 -20.43 3.66 1.43
CA ARG A 230 -19.60 3.66 0.24
C ARG A 230 -18.15 3.93 0.64
N PRO A 231 -17.20 3.11 0.18
CA PRO A 231 -15.78 3.39 0.39
C PRO A 231 -15.35 4.60 -0.43
N LEU A 232 -14.60 5.52 0.20
CA LEU A 232 -13.97 6.68 -0.44
C LEU A 232 -12.52 6.82 0.01
N CYS A 233 -11.68 7.37 -0.86
CA CYS A 233 -10.36 7.82 -0.44
C CYS A 233 -10.44 9.17 0.26
N LEU A 234 -10.14 9.20 1.56
CA LEU A 234 -10.20 10.39 2.39
C LEU A 234 -8.78 10.77 2.86
N GLY A 235 -8.05 11.45 1.98
CA GLY A 235 -6.69 11.93 2.27
C GLY A 235 -5.68 10.79 2.44
N GLY A 236 -5.57 9.91 1.44
CA GLY A 236 -4.64 8.77 1.43
C GLY A 236 -5.04 7.59 2.29
N VAL A 237 -6.28 7.55 2.78
CA VAL A 237 -6.81 6.43 3.59
C VAL A 237 -8.19 6.04 3.07
N LEU A 238 -8.39 4.74 2.85
CA LEU A 238 -9.69 4.19 2.50
C LEU A 238 -10.64 4.34 3.70
N GLY A 239 -11.57 5.27 3.61
CA GLY A 239 -12.64 5.49 4.57
C GLY A 239 -13.95 4.89 4.08
N CYS A 240 -14.87 4.66 5.01
CA CYS A 240 -16.24 4.27 4.72
C CYS A 240 -17.18 5.39 5.16
N VAL A 241 -18.01 5.92 4.25
CA VAL A 241 -19.01 6.92 4.61
C VAL A 241 -20.41 6.33 4.43
N PRO A 242 -21.37 6.60 5.34
CA PRO A 242 -22.75 6.13 5.18
C PRO A 242 -23.36 6.52 3.83
N GLU A 243 -24.08 5.59 3.19
CA GLU A 243 -24.87 5.92 1.98
C GLU A 243 -26.15 6.70 2.33
N GLN A 244 -26.62 6.55 3.57
CA GLN A 244 -27.79 7.20 4.12
C GLN A 244 -27.40 7.94 5.40
N GLU A 245 -27.89 9.17 5.54
CA GLU A 245 -27.76 9.96 6.77
C GLU A 245 -28.85 9.56 7.75
N ALA A 246 -28.54 9.63 9.05
CA ALA A 246 -29.50 9.44 10.12
C ALA A 246 -30.75 10.33 9.93
N SER A 247 -31.91 9.72 10.05
CA SER A 247 -33.22 10.36 9.94
C SER A 247 -34.10 9.93 11.10
N VAL A 248 -35.16 10.69 11.39
CA VAL A 248 -36.07 10.29 12.48
C VAL A 248 -36.62 8.89 12.24
N GLU A 249 -36.75 8.12 13.33
CA GLU A 249 -37.42 6.84 13.29
C GLU A 249 -38.77 6.93 12.59
N ILE A 250 -39.01 5.93 11.76
CA ILE A 250 -40.31 5.60 11.21
C ILE A 250 -40.51 4.11 11.41
N CYS A 251 -41.77 3.74 11.54
CA CYS A 251 -42.20 2.38 11.80
C CYS A 251 -42.00 1.47 10.56
N ASP A 252 -40.76 1.09 10.27
CA ASP A 252 -40.38 0.30 9.09
C ASP A 252 -39.44 -0.87 9.39
N GLY A 253 -39.10 -1.09 10.67
CA GLY A 253 -38.29 -2.23 11.09
C GLY A 253 -36.80 -1.99 10.90
N LEU A 254 -36.42 -0.76 10.57
CA LEU A 254 -35.06 -0.31 10.41
C LEU A 254 -34.76 0.75 11.47
N ASP A 255 -33.51 0.76 11.90
CA ASP A 255 -32.92 1.83 12.71
C ASP A 255 -32.53 2.97 11.77
N ASN A 256 -33.42 3.94 11.64
CA ASN A 256 -33.32 5.05 10.70
C ASN A 256 -32.42 6.17 11.23
N ASP A 257 -32.33 6.31 12.55
CA ASP A 257 -31.55 7.34 13.24
C ASP A 257 -30.15 6.86 13.69
N CYS A 258 -29.90 5.56 13.51
CA CYS A 258 -28.62 4.87 13.66
C CYS A 258 -28.12 4.80 15.10
N ASP A 259 -29.02 4.78 16.08
CA ASP A 259 -28.69 4.69 17.50
C ASP A 259 -28.51 3.25 18.02
N GLY A 260 -28.79 2.25 17.17
CA GLY A 260 -28.68 0.82 17.47
C GLY A 260 -29.97 0.18 17.96
N ARG A 261 -31.07 0.92 18.04
CA ARG A 261 -32.42 0.42 18.34
C ARG A 261 -33.32 0.54 17.12
N VAL A 262 -34.33 -0.32 17.07
CA VAL A 262 -35.24 -0.43 15.92
C VAL A 262 -36.62 0.10 16.32
N ASP A 263 -37.07 1.16 15.65
CA ASP A 263 -38.38 1.80 15.85
C ASP A 263 -38.65 2.21 17.33
N GLU A 264 -37.62 2.61 18.08
CA GLU A 264 -37.78 3.03 19.45
C GLU A 264 -38.71 4.25 19.57
N GLU A 265 -39.43 4.33 20.68
CA GLU A 265 -40.45 5.37 20.94
C GLU A 265 -41.65 5.40 19.96
N LEU A 266 -41.67 4.56 18.92
CA LEU A 266 -42.78 4.42 17.97
C LEU A 266 -43.68 3.21 18.23
N ARG A 267 -43.19 2.23 19.01
CA ARG A 267 -43.95 1.03 19.36
C ARG A 267 -44.98 1.33 20.44
N ASN A 268 -46.17 0.75 20.27
CA ASN A 268 -47.22 0.79 21.29
C ASN A 268 -46.94 -0.22 22.43
N ARG A 269 -47.85 -0.34 23.40
CA ARG A 269 -47.65 -1.24 24.55
C ARG A 269 -47.57 -2.73 24.18
N CYS A 270 -48.07 -3.14 23.01
CA CYS A 270 -47.92 -4.51 22.49
C CYS A 270 -46.58 -4.74 21.77
N GLY A 271 -45.66 -3.77 21.76
CA GLY A 271 -44.43 -3.86 20.96
C GLY A 271 -44.68 -3.73 19.45
N LEU A 272 -45.92 -3.42 19.05
CA LEU A 272 -46.33 -3.29 17.65
C LEU A 272 -46.25 -1.85 17.19
N CYS A 273 -46.09 -1.74 15.88
CA CYS A 273 -45.75 -0.52 15.21
C CYS A 273 -47.04 0.02 14.55
N GLY A 274 -47.58 1.17 15.01
CA GLY A 274 -48.93 1.62 14.60
C GLY A 274 -49.62 2.60 15.56
N VAL A 275 -50.94 2.74 15.44
CA VAL A 275 -51.72 3.56 16.40
C VAL A 275 -51.58 3.00 17.81
N LEU A 276 -51.40 3.90 18.79
CA LEU A 276 -51.10 3.54 20.17
C LEU A 276 -52.17 2.68 20.84
N GLU A 277 -53.42 2.75 20.35
CA GLU A 277 -54.58 2.03 20.88
C GLU A 277 -55.56 1.78 19.71
N PRO A 278 -55.38 0.73 18.88
CA PRO A 278 -56.48 0.27 18.04
C PRO A 278 -57.60 -0.24 18.96
N PRO A 279 -58.88 -0.08 18.62
CA PRO A 279 -59.95 -0.55 19.49
C PRO A 279 -59.88 -2.06 19.66
N GLU A 280 -60.22 -2.53 20.85
CA GLU A 280 -60.34 -3.95 21.12
C GLU A 280 -61.27 -4.66 20.13
N VAL A 281 -60.89 -5.90 19.82
CA VAL A 281 -61.67 -6.81 18.98
C VAL A 281 -61.86 -8.08 19.77
N CYS A 282 -63.06 -8.64 19.74
CA CYS A 282 -63.37 -9.90 20.41
C CYS A 282 -62.70 -11.08 19.68
N ASP A 283 -61.40 -11.29 19.91
CA ASP A 283 -60.60 -12.34 19.28
C ASP A 283 -59.64 -13.04 20.25
N GLY A 284 -59.67 -12.68 21.53
CA GLY A 284 -58.88 -13.31 22.58
C GLY A 284 -57.47 -12.75 22.67
N PHE A 285 -57.19 -11.64 21.97
CA PHE A 285 -55.95 -10.89 22.05
C PHE A 285 -56.20 -9.52 22.68
N ASP A 286 -55.19 -9.00 23.39
CA ASP A 286 -55.15 -7.62 23.88
C ASP A 286 -54.74 -6.73 22.68
N ASN A 287 -55.72 -6.28 21.90
CA ASN A 287 -55.48 -5.51 20.68
C ASN A 287 -55.08 -4.07 20.99
N ASP A 288 -55.64 -3.50 22.07
CA ASP A 288 -55.39 -2.12 22.49
C ASP A 288 -54.23 -1.98 23.49
N CYS A 289 -53.68 -3.12 23.91
CA CYS A 289 -52.49 -3.27 24.72
C CYS A 289 -52.65 -2.70 26.13
N ASP A 290 -53.87 -2.61 26.66
CA ASP A 290 -54.11 -2.03 27.98
C ASP A 290 -53.73 -2.96 29.13
N GLY A 291 -53.47 -4.25 28.84
CA GLY A 291 -53.13 -5.31 29.79
C GLY A 291 -54.34 -6.16 30.21
N GLN A 292 -55.46 -5.97 29.55
CA GLN A 292 -56.65 -6.78 29.69
C GLN A 292 -56.98 -7.36 28.28
N VAL A 293 -57.75 -8.44 28.20
CA VAL A 293 -58.07 -9.11 26.93
C VAL A 293 -59.58 -9.05 26.69
N ASP A 294 -59.97 -8.53 25.54
CA ASP A 294 -61.36 -8.41 25.07
C ASP A 294 -62.28 -7.54 25.98
N GLU A 295 -61.85 -6.34 26.36
CA GLU A 295 -62.58 -5.46 27.28
C GLU A 295 -63.71 -4.69 26.63
N GLY A 296 -64.82 -4.57 27.36
CA GLY A 296 -65.91 -3.67 26.99
C GLY A 296 -66.97 -4.34 26.13
N ASP A 297 -67.57 -3.56 25.24
CA ASP A 297 -68.73 -3.96 24.44
C ASP A 297 -68.30 -4.17 22.98
N LEU A 298 -67.64 -5.31 22.74
CA LEU A 298 -66.93 -5.63 21.48
C LEU A 298 -67.79 -6.36 20.45
N CYS A 299 -69.01 -6.71 20.84
CA CYS A 299 -69.90 -7.55 20.06
C CYS A 299 -71.16 -6.79 19.68
N ASP A 300 -71.67 -7.03 18.48
CA ASP A 300 -72.92 -6.42 18.03
C ASP A 300 -74.13 -6.99 18.80
N GLY A 301 -75.06 -6.12 19.22
CA GLY A 301 -76.34 -6.52 19.79
C GLY A 301 -76.33 -6.75 21.31
N GLU A 302 -76.88 -7.88 21.77
CA GLU A 302 -76.88 -8.30 23.19
C GLU A 302 -75.81 -9.36 23.48
N ALA A 303 -74.91 -9.61 22.51
CA ALA A 303 -73.79 -10.53 22.63
C ALA A 303 -72.69 -9.96 23.54
N VAL A 304 -71.96 -10.86 24.19
CA VAL A 304 -70.86 -10.52 25.09
C VAL A 304 -69.62 -11.22 24.56
N CYS A 305 -68.48 -10.54 24.65
CA CYS A 305 -67.21 -11.18 24.35
C CYS A 305 -66.72 -11.99 25.54
N GLU A 306 -66.52 -13.29 25.34
CA GLU A 306 -65.95 -14.20 26.33
C GLU A 306 -65.00 -15.17 25.62
N ARG A 307 -63.71 -15.11 25.97
CA ARG A 307 -62.63 -15.93 25.38
C ARG A 307 -62.50 -15.75 23.86
N GLY A 308 -62.50 -14.51 23.38
CA GLY A 308 -62.34 -14.20 21.95
C GLY A 308 -63.53 -14.56 21.07
N LEU A 309 -64.71 -14.74 21.66
CA LEU A 309 -65.92 -15.12 20.94
C LEU A 309 -67.12 -14.29 21.39
N CYS A 310 -67.81 -13.69 20.41
CA CYS A 310 -69.08 -13.02 20.64
C CYS A 310 -70.21 -14.04 20.77
N ALA A 311 -70.81 -14.13 21.96
CA ALA A 311 -71.91 -15.04 22.25
C ALA A 311 -73.06 -14.34 22.98
N GLU A 312 -74.31 -14.64 22.62
CA GLU A 312 -75.49 -14.09 23.29
C GLU A 312 -75.64 -14.65 24.72
N ARG A 313 -76.10 -13.83 25.67
CA ARG A 313 -76.40 -14.33 27.02
C ARG A 313 -77.65 -15.21 27.01
N CYS A 314 -77.65 -16.23 27.84
CA CYS A 314 -78.80 -17.13 28.01
C CYS A 314 -79.01 -17.56 29.47
N GLN A 315 -80.23 -17.99 29.79
CA GLN A 315 -80.56 -18.68 31.03
C GLN A 315 -81.29 -19.98 30.72
N GLY A 316 -80.59 -21.11 30.77
CA GLY A 316 -81.10 -22.38 30.20
C GLY A 316 -81.12 -22.32 28.67
N ASN A 317 -81.77 -23.27 27.97
CA ASN A 317 -81.64 -23.42 26.50
C ASN A 317 -82.45 -22.39 25.67
N GLU A 318 -82.29 -21.10 25.96
CA GLU A 318 -83.01 -19.99 25.30
C GLU A 318 -82.20 -19.37 24.15
N CYS A 319 -81.36 -20.15 23.47
CA CYS A 319 -80.53 -19.67 22.37
C CYS A 319 -81.35 -19.49 21.09
N ALA A 320 -80.99 -18.46 20.32
CA ALA A 320 -81.71 -18.08 19.10
C ALA A 320 -81.49 -19.09 17.96
N ASP A 321 -80.31 -19.71 17.90
CA ASP A 321 -80.00 -20.78 16.96
C ASP A 321 -80.22 -22.16 17.58
N ASP A 322 -80.87 -23.06 16.83
CA ASP A 322 -81.12 -24.45 17.25
C ASP A 322 -79.81 -25.26 17.41
N SER A 323 -78.71 -24.81 16.78
CA SER A 323 -77.37 -25.40 16.88
C SER A 323 -76.57 -24.94 18.11
N GLU A 324 -77.10 -24.00 18.89
CA GLU A 324 -76.49 -23.48 20.10
C GLU A 324 -77.14 -24.06 21.36
N VAL A 325 -76.37 -24.09 22.44
CA VAL A 325 -76.84 -24.44 23.77
C VAL A 325 -76.29 -23.47 24.78
N CYS A 326 -77.05 -23.27 25.84
CA CYS A 326 -76.63 -22.40 26.90
C CYS A 326 -75.62 -23.09 27.80
N ASN A 327 -74.37 -22.67 27.71
CA ASN A 327 -73.28 -23.14 28.56
C ASN A 327 -72.69 -21.95 29.32
N ALA A 328 -72.56 -22.09 30.64
CA ALA A 328 -72.07 -21.02 31.52
C ALA A 328 -72.81 -19.66 31.39
N GLY A 329 -74.04 -19.65 30.87
CA GLY A 329 -74.84 -18.44 30.67
C GLY A 329 -74.63 -17.75 29.31
N LEU A 330 -73.97 -18.42 28.36
CA LEU A 330 -73.76 -17.97 26.99
C LEU A 330 -74.27 -19.00 25.98
N CYS A 331 -74.82 -18.54 24.87
CA CYS A 331 -75.19 -19.35 23.73
C CYS A 331 -73.94 -19.68 22.92
N LEU A 332 -73.46 -20.89 23.12
CA LEU A 332 -72.32 -21.44 22.40
C LEU A 332 -72.84 -22.51 21.45
N ASP A 333 -72.19 -22.69 20.31
CA ASP A 333 -72.45 -23.85 19.46
C ASP A 333 -72.33 -25.13 20.31
N ARG A 334 -73.19 -26.11 20.06
CA ARG A 334 -73.23 -27.37 20.82
C ARG A 334 -71.87 -28.02 20.99
N CYS A 335 -70.99 -27.89 20.01
CA CYS A 335 -69.63 -28.41 20.05
C CYS A 335 -68.66 -27.55 20.85
N GLN A 336 -68.86 -26.24 20.87
CA GLN A 336 -68.13 -25.34 21.76
C GLN A 336 -68.53 -25.58 23.23
N ALA A 337 -69.82 -25.83 23.48
CA ALA A 337 -70.34 -26.15 24.80
C ALA A 337 -69.98 -27.55 25.33
N ALA A 338 -69.61 -28.49 24.46
CA ALA A 338 -69.37 -29.88 24.82
C ALA A 338 -67.99 -30.14 25.47
N GLU A 339 -67.07 -29.16 25.45
CA GLU A 339 -65.69 -29.28 25.95
C GLU A 339 -65.03 -30.60 25.51
N CYS A 340 -64.92 -30.83 24.20
CA CYS A 340 -64.35 -32.07 23.70
C CYS A 340 -62.84 -32.16 23.98
N PRO A 341 -62.33 -33.36 24.34
CA PRO A 341 -60.90 -33.57 24.54
C PRO A 341 -60.10 -33.19 23.27
N ALA A 342 -58.88 -32.69 23.46
CA ALA A 342 -58.00 -32.31 22.36
C ALA A 342 -57.84 -33.46 21.35
N GLY A 343 -58.07 -33.15 20.07
CA GLY A 343 -58.00 -34.12 18.96
C GLY A 343 -59.26 -34.99 18.76
N TRP A 344 -60.36 -34.70 19.46
CA TRP A 344 -61.66 -35.31 19.20
C TRP A 344 -62.47 -34.41 18.27
N GLY A 345 -63.18 -35.03 17.33
CA GLY A 345 -64.16 -34.31 16.52
C GLY A 345 -65.40 -34.03 17.34
N CYS A 346 -66.14 -33.00 17.01
CA CYS A 346 -67.47 -32.82 17.56
C CYS A 346 -68.52 -32.79 16.45
N ASP A 347 -69.62 -33.48 16.69
CA ASP A 347 -70.81 -33.48 15.85
C ASP A 347 -72.03 -33.30 16.76
N ASP A 348 -72.76 -32.20 16.58
CA ASP A 348 -73.97 -31.84 17.34
C ASP A 348 -73.80 -31.92 18.88
N GLY A 349 -72.66 -31.46 19.39
CA GLY A 349 -72.32 -31.47 20.82
C GLY A 349 -71.94 -32.84 21.38
N VAL A 350 -71.78 -33.85 20.52
CA VAL A 350 -71.24 -35.15 20.89
C VAL A 350 -69.78 -35.21 20.50
N CYS A 351 -68.92 -35.40 21.49
CA CYS A 351 -67.50 -35.62 21.26
C CYS A 351 -67.29 -37.02 20.67
N LEU A 352 -66.85 -37.06 19.43
CA LEU A 352 -66.54 -38.27 18.69
C LEU A 352 -65.04 -38.51 18.76
N ASP A 353 -64.66 -39.65 19.33
CA ASP A 353 -63.29 -40.14 19.24
C ASP A 353 -63.04 -40.61 17.80
N PRO A 354 -62.24 -39.89 16.99
CA PRO A 354 -61.93 -40.34 15.64
C PRO A 354 -61.14 -41.67 15.65
N CYS A 355 -60.59 -42.06 16.80
CA CYS A 355 -59.88 -43.32 17.01
C CYS A 355 -60.74 -44.45 17.57
N ALA A 356 -62.03 -44.23 17.81
CA ALA A 356 -62.94 -45.29 18.22
C ALA A 356 -62.97 -46.42 17.18
N GLY A 357 -62.44 -47.59 17.55
CA GLY A 357 -62.41 -48.78 16.71
C GLY A 357 -61.23 -48.88 15.73
N VAL A 358 -60.32 -47.89 15.71
CA VAL A 358 -59.07 -47.97 14.95
C VAL A 358 -58.08 -48.87 15.67
N ARG A 359 -57.47 -49.81 14.94
CA ARG A 359 -56.43 -50.71 15.46
C ARG A 359 -55.14 -50.49 14.70
N CYS A 360 -54.14 -49.97 15.38
CA CYS A 360 -52.84 -49.66 14.81
C CYS A 360 -51.83 -50.81 14.98
N GLY A 361 -50.78 -50.80 14.15
CA GLY A 361 -49.69 -51.76 14.20
C GLY A 361 -48.81 -51.60 15.44
N ALA A 362 -47.79 -52.45 15.56
CA ALA A 362 -46.82 -52.32 16.65
C ALA A 362 -45.99 -51.02 16.48
N GLY A 363 -45.99 -50.17 17.51
CA GLY A 363 -45.29 -48.88 17.50
C GLY A 363 -46.12 -47.72 16.91
N GLU A 364 -47.41 -47.92 16.65
CA GLU A 364 -48.31 -46.89 16.17
C GLU A 364 -49.43 -46.61 17.19
N VAL A 365 -49.80 -45.34 17.33
CA VAL A 365 -50.94 -44.87 18.12
C VAL A 365 -51.95 -44.22 17.19
N CYS A 366 -53.24 -44.36 17.50
CA CYS A 366 -54.25 -43.64 16.73
C CYS A 366 -54.32 -42.18 17.20
N ARG A 367 -54.23 -41.25 16.26
CA ARG A 367 -54.51 -39.80 16.44
C ARG A 367 -55.36 -39.32 15.27
N LEU A 368 -56.42 -38.56 15.53
CA LEU A 368 -57.34 -38.04 14.50
C LEU A 368 -57.85 -39.12 13.51
N GLY A 369 -58.03 -40.36 13.99
CA GLY A 369 -58.52 -41.47 13.18
C GLY A 369 -57.50 -42.10 12.23
N ARG A 370 -56.22 -41.73 12.34
CA ARG A 370 -55.10 -42.33 11.60
C ARG A 370 -54.11 -42.97 12.56
N CYS A 371 -53.53 -44.09 12.13
CA CYS A 371 -52.38 -44.67 12.82
C CYS A 371 -51.15 -43.87 12.45
N VAL A 372 -50.59 -43.20 13.46
CA VAL A 372 -49.32 -42.48 13.39
C VAL A 372 -48.33 -43.21 14.29
N GLY A 373 -47.03 -43.05 14.06
CA GLY A 373 -46.00 -43.59 14.93
C GLY A 373 -46.13 -43.07 16.37
N ASP A 374 -45.58 -43.80 17.32
CA ASP A 374 -45.59 -43.48 18.75
C ASP A 374 -44.67 -42.31 19.15
N SER A 375 -43.90 -41.78 18.20
CA SER A 375 -43.05 -40.61 18.44
C SER A 375 -43.88 -39.33 18.53
N CYS A 376 -43.44 -38.40 19.38
CA CYS A 376 -44.13 -37.13 19.55
C CYS A 376 -44.11 -36.22 18.31
N TYR A 377 -43.25 -36.46 17.31
CA TYR A 377 -43.26 -35.69 16.06
C TYR A 377 -44.51 -35.94 15.21
N GLU A 378 -45.16 -37.08 15.42
CA GLU A 378 -46.38 -37.46 14.70
C GLU A 378 -47.58 -37.46 15.64
N ALA A 379 -47.36 -37.83 16.90
CA ALA A 379 -48.41 -37.92 17.90
C ALA A 379 -48.66 -36.62 18.69
N GLY A 380 -47.75 -35.65 18.67
CA GLY A 380 -47.78 -34.47 19.54
C GLY A 380 -47.53 -34.82 21.01
N CYS A 381 -47.19 -33.80 21.82
CA CYS A 381 -47.01 -33.95 23.26
C CYS A 381 -48.23 -33.46 24.05
N PRO A 382 -48.45 -33.99 25.27
CA PRO A 382 -49.40 -33.41 26.22
C PRO A 382 -49.04 -31.95 26.56
N ASP A 383 -50.03 -31.21 27.06
CA ASP A 383 -49.82 -29.81 27.46
C ASP A 383 -48.64 -29.65 28.44
N GLY A 384 -47.83 -28.62 28.22
CA GLY A 384 -46.61 -28.34 29.00
C GLY A 384 -45.43 -29.28 28.72
N GLN A 385 -45.47 -30.06 27.64
CA GLN A 385 -44.35 -30.91 27.20
C GLN A 385 -43.93 -30.60 25.77
N LEU A 386 -42.62 -30.66 25.52
CA LEU A 386 -42.00 -30.46 24.21
C LEU A 386 -41.56 -31.80 23.63
N CYS A 387 -41.59 -31.91 22.31
CA CYS A 387 -41.07 -33.07 21.61
C CYS A 387 -39.56 -32.93 21.42
N ARG A 388 -38.76 -33.77 22.08
CA ARG A 388 -37.31 -33.86 21.86
C ARG A 388 -36.84 -35.28 21.61
N ALA A 389 -36.05 -35.46 20.56
CA ALA A 389 -35.59 -36.76 20.11
C ALA A 389 -36.70 -37.84 20.02
N GLY A 390 -37.92 -37.42 19.65
CA GLY A 390 -39.09 -38.30 19.51
C GLY A 390 -39.81 -38.67 20.81
N ALA A 391 -39.38 -38.15 21.96
CA ALA A 391 -40.04 -38.31 23.26
C ALA A 391 -40.58 -36.98 23.81
N CYS A 392 -41.68 -37.03 24.56
CA CYS A 392 -42.18 -35.86 25.27
C CYS A 392 -41.38 -35.62 26.55
N VAL A 393 -40.80 -34.44 26.65
CA VAL A 393 -40.07 -33.96 27.81
C VAL A 393 -40.80 -32.76 28.39
N ALA A 394 -40.74 -32.56 29.70
CA ALA A 394 -41.29 -31.36 30.32
C ALA A 394 -40.63 -30.13 29.71
N ASP A 395 -41.41 -29.10 29.40
CA ASP A 395 -40.90 -27.84 28.88
C ASP A 395 -40.00 -27.18 29.95
N PRO A 396 -38.69 -27.00 29.68
CA PRO A 396 -37.76 -26.33 30.60
C PRO A 396 -38.16 -24.88 30.92
N CYS A 397 -38.96 -24.25 30.05
CA CYS A 397 -39.37 -22.86 30.14
C CYS A 397 -40.76 -22.67 30.77
N ALA A 398 -41.47 -23.74 31.12
CA ALA A 398 -42.84 -23.66 31.64
C ALA A 398 -43.01 -22.75 32.87
N ASP A 399 -41.99 -22.68 33.74
CA ASP A 399 -42.00 -21.88 34.97
C ASP A 399 -40.94 -20.76 34.96
N VAL A 400 -40.42 -20.40 33.79
CA VAL A 400 -39.38 -19.36 33.64
C VAL A 400 -40.02 -18.06 33.19
N THR A 401 -39.80 -16.99 33.94
CA THR A 401 -40.19 -15.63 33.55
C THR A 401 -38.92 -14.83 33.28
N CYS A 402 -38.79 -14.31 32.07
CA CYS A 402 -37.67 -13.49 31.66
C CYS A 402 -37.98 -12.00 31.81
N ASP A 403 -36.91 -11.18 31.87
CA ASP A 403 -37.04 -9.73 31.87
C ASP A 403 -37.64 -9.22 30.54
N ALA A 404 -38.10 -7.97 30.51
CA ALA A 404 -38.68 -7.38 29.31
C ALA A 404 -37.69 -7.42 28.13
N GLY A 405 -38.17 -7.83 26.95
CA GLY A 405 -37.35 -8.02 25.74
C GLY A 405 -36.46 -9.26 25.78
N ALA A 406 -36.66 -10.20 26.71
CA ALA A 406 -35.98 -11.48 26.77
C ALA A 406 -36.97 -12.65 26.71
N PHE A 407 -36.51 -13.79 26.20
CA PHE A 407 -37.30 -15.01 26.05
C PHE A 407 -36.55 -16.22 26.62
N CYS A 408 -37.27 -17.30 26.89
CA CYS A 408 -36.68 -18.51 27.45
C CYS A 408 -36.32 -19.51 26.35
N VAL A 409 -35.08 -20.00 26.38
CA VAL A 409 -34.59 -21.13 25.58
C VAL A 409 -33.90 -22.10 26.53
N ASP A 410 -34.29 -23.38 26.51
CA ASP A 410 -33.69 -24.43 27.35
C ASP A 410 -33.66 -24.12 28.86
N GLY A 411 -34.61 -23.30 29.35
CA GLY A 411 -34.69 -22.89 30.75
C GLY A 411 -33.78 -21.72 31.11
N GLN A 412 -33.16 -21.08 30.12
CA GLN A 412 -32.32 -19.88 30.28
C GLN A 412 -32.95 -18.69 29.57
N CYS A 413 -32.91 -17.52 30.19
CA CYS A 413 -33.35 -16.29 29.56
C CYS A 413 -32.25 -15.74 28.67
N VAL A 414 -32.59 -15.48 27.41
CA VAL A 414 -31.75 -14.86 26.38
C VAL A 414 -32.45 -13.58 25.89
N ALA A 415 -31.68 -12.55 25.53
CA ALA A 415 -32.28 -11.31 25.05
C ALA A 415 -32.70 -11.45 23.58
N SER A 416 -33.81 -10.79 23.24
CA SER A 416 -34.33 -10.71 21.88
C SER A 416 -33.48 -9.80 21.01
N CYS A 417 -33.42 -10.14 19.72
CA CYS A 417 -32.81 -9.32 18.68
C CYS A 417 -33.82 -8.42 17.95
N ALA A 418 -35.11 -8.46 18.32
CA ALA A 418 -36.15 -7.73 17.60
C ALA A 418 -35.99 -6.20 17.64
N ASP A 419 -35.29 -5.67 18.65
CA ASP A 419 -35.11 -4.23 18.86
C ASP A 419 -33.64 -3.83 18.71
N ILE A 420 -32.82 -4.72 18.18
CA ILE A 420 -31.37 -4.54 18.08
C ILE A 420 -30.99 -4.40 16.62
N SER A 421 -30.46 -3.23 16.30
CA SER A 421 -29.88 -2.94 15.00
C SER A 421 -28.37 -3.07 15.08
N CYS A 422 -27.81 -3.99 14.29
CA CYS A 422 -26.38 -4.24 14.25
C CYS A 422 -25.70 -3.59 13.05
N PRO A 423 -24.40 -3.30 13.16
CA PRO A 423 -23.58 -2.93 12.01
C PRO A 423 -23.63 -3.97 10.89
N LEU A 424 -23.34 -3.53 9.67
CA LEU A 424 -23.50 -4.34 8.46
C LEU A 424 -22.62 -5.59 8.48
N ASP A 425 -21.48 -5.54 9.18
CA ASP A 425 -20.54 -6.65 9.37
C ASP A 425 -20.81 -7.45 10.66
N ALA A 426 -21.99 -7.31 11.24
CA ALA A 426 -22.41 -8.00 12.45
C ALA A 426 -23.84 -8.55 12.32
N ARG A 427 -24.13 -9.54 13.17
CA ARG A 427 -25.47 -10.09 13.36
C ARG A 427 -25.82 -10.07 14.84
N CYS A 428 -27.10 -9.97 15.16
CA CYS A 428 -27.53 -10.05 16.54
C CYS A 428 -27.59 -11.53 16.99
N VAL A 429 -26.99 -11.83 18.13
CA VAL A 429 -27.08 -13.12 18.82
C VAL A 429 -27.34 -12.84 20.29
N ASP A 430 -28.46 -13.34 20.82
CA ASP A 430 -28.89 -13.16 22.21
C ASP A 430 -28.89 -11.70 22.68
N GLY A 431 -29.29 -10.78 21.78
CA GLY A 431 -29.34 -9.33 22.03
C GLY A 431 -28.02 -8.58 21.87
N ASP A 432 -26.92 -9.29 21.57
CA ASP A 432 -25.60 -8.70 21.35
C ASP A 432 -25.20 -8.72 19.86
N CYS A 433 -24.68 -7.61 19.37
CA CYS A 433 -24.09 -7.55 18.03
C CYS A 433 -22.73 -8.24 18.01
N VAL A 434 -22.67 -9.39 17.37
CA VAL A 434 -21.43 -10.16 17.17
C VAL A 434 -21.02 -10.08 15.70
N GLY A 435 -19.73 -9.87 15.46
CA GLY A 435 -19.20 -9.78 14.09
C GLY A 435 -19.55 -11.02 13.29
N ASP A 436 -20.08 -10.82 12.08
CA ASP A 436 -20.48 -11.88 11.17
C ASP A 436 -19.30 -12.27 10.28
N PRO A 437 -18.70 -13.46 10.47
CA PRO A 437 -17.61 -13.91 9.62
C PRO A 437 -18.01 -14.10 8.16
N CYS A 438 -19.31 -14.19 7.86
CA CYS A 438 -19.86 -14.31 6.52
C CYS A 438 -20.05 -12.97 5.79
N PHE A 439 -19.84 -11.84 6.46
CA PHE A 439 -19.91 -10.54 5.83
C PHE A 439 -18.89 -10.41 4.67
N GLY A 440 -19.36 -9.96 3.50
CA GLY A 440 -18.54 -9.80 2.29
C GLY A 440 -18.15 -11.12 1.60
N VAL A 441 -18.75 -12.25 2.00
CA VAL A 441 -18.52 -13.55 1.35
C VAL A 441 -19.60 -13.80 0.29
N ASP A 442 -19.24 -13.57 -0.97
CA ASP A 442 -20.12 -13.84 -2.12
C ASP A 442 -20.12 -15.33 -2.49
N CYS A 443 -21.16 -16.05 -2.07
CA CYS A 443 -21.39 -17.44 -2.47
C CYS A 443 -22.14 -17.50 -3.82
N VAL A 444 -21.86 -18.53 -4.62
CA VAL A 444 -22.60 -18.73 -5.89
C VAL A 444 -24.00 -19.28 -5.63
N ALA A 445 -24.92 -19.10 -6.59
CA ALA A 445 -26.30 -19.54 -6.46
C ALA A 445 -26.45 -21.01 -5.98
N GLY A 446 -27.19 -21.21 -4.89
CA GLY A 446 -27.40 -22.51 -4.24
C GLY A 446 -26.35 -22.91 -3.20
N GLU A 447 -25.38 -22.04 -2.94
CA GLU A 447 -24.47 -22.11 -1.79
C GLU A 447 -24.86 -21.06 -0.75
N ARG A 448 -24.58 -21.37 0.52
CA ARG A 448 -24.72 -20.45 1.64
C ARG A 448 -23.39 -20.35 2.37
N CYS A 449 -23.12 -19.19 2.97
CA CYS A 449 -21.97 -19.06 3.83
C CYS A 449 -22.19 -19.82 5.15
N VAL A 450 -21.21 -20.61 5.56
CA VAL A 450 -21.19 -21.27 6.87
C VAL A 450 -19.85 -20.99 7.55
N VAL A 451 -19.89 -20.85 8.88
CA VAL A 451 -18.69 -20.63 9.69
C VAL A 451 -18.19 -21.97 10.22
N VAL A 452 -16.97 -22.37 9.81
CA VAL A 452 -16.31 -23.58 10.31
C VAL A 452 -15.05 -23.18 11.09
N GLY A 453 -15.17 -23.18 12.42
CA GLY A 453 -14.15 -22.64 13.31
C GLY A 453 -14.10 -21.12 13.22
N ALA A 454 -13.02 -20.56 12.66
CA ALA A 454 -12.83 -19.11 12.48
C ALA A 454 -12.77 -18.70 10.99
N ARG A 455 -13.32 -19.52 10.09
CA ARG A 455 -13.31 -19.28 8.65
C ARG A 455 -14.73 -19.38 8.10
N ALA A 456 -15.11 -18.41 7.28
CA ALA A 456 -16.29 -18.49 6.44
C ALA A 456 -15.99 -19.27 5.16
N ILE A 457 -16.89 -20.19 4.82
CA ILE A 457 -16.78 -21.07 3.66
C ILE A 457 -18.14 -21.15 2.98
N CYS A 458 -18.19 -21.06 1.66
CA CYS A 458 -19.40 -21.34 0.89
C CYS A 458 -19.60 -22.86 0.80
N GLU A 459 -20.72 -23.33 1.34
CA GLU A 459 -21.15 -24.72 1.18
C GLU A 459 -22.50 -24.74 0.48
N ARG A 460 -22.74 -25.78 -0.33
CA ARG A 460 -24.07 -26.03 -0.89
C ARG A 460 -25.10 -26.06 0.23
N ASP A 461 -26.18 -25.31 0.08
CA ASP A 461 -27.26 -25.33 1.06
C ASP A 461 -27.89 -26.72 1.10
N ARG A 462 -27.54 -27.49 2.14
CA ARG A 462 -28.04 -28.86 2.31
C ARG A 462 -29.49 -28.88 2.77
N CYS A 463 -30.03 -27.74 3.18
CA CYS A 463 -31.42 -27.58 3.58
C CYS A 463 -32.34 -27.13 2.44
N ALA A 464 -31.78 -26.74 1.29
CA ALA A 464 -32.54 -26.42 0.10
C ALA A 464 -33.44 -27.60 -0.31
N GLY A 465 -34.76 -27.42 -0.21
CA GLY A 465 -35.76 -28.43 -0.56
C GLY A 465 -35.95 -29.54 0.48
N VAL A 466 -35.30 -29.46 1.65
CA VAL A 466 -35.57 -30.36 2.78
C VAL A 466 -36.81 -29.89 3.51
N VAL A 467 -37.84 -30.73 3.53
CA VAL A 467 -39.06 -30.49 4.32
C VAL A 467 -38.97 -31.33 5.58
N CYS A 468 -38.81 -30.66 6.72
CA CYS A 468 -38.84 -31.32 8.02
C CYS A 468 -40.27 -31.44 8.54
N GLY A 469 -40.54 -32.55 9.24
CA GLY A 469 -41.85 -32.80 9.86
C GLY A 469 -42.17 -31.80 10.98
N LEU A 470 -43.35 -31.94 11.58
CA LEU A 470 -43.80 -31.04 12.65
C LEU A 470 -42.77 -30.94 13.79
N GLY A 471 -42.54 -29.72 14.27
CA GLY A 471 -41.63 -29.42 15.39
C GLY A 471 -40.14 -29.55 15.05
N ARG A 472 -39.76 -29.62 13.77
CA ARG A 472 -38.37 -29.81 13.34
C ARG A 472 -37.97 -28.79 12.28
N SER A 473 -36.72 -28.33 12.36
CA SER A 473 -36.10 -27.45 11.38
C SER A 473 -34.95 -28.18 10.68
N CYS A 474 -34.54 -27.69 9.51
CA CYS A 474 -33.37 -28.26 8.84
C CYS A 474 -32.10 -27.55 9.31
N VAL A 475 -31.21 -28.31 9.93
CA VAL A 475 -29.88 -27.86 10.36
C VAL A 475 -28.84 -28.69 9.59
N ARG A 476 -28.02 -28.02 8.78
CA ARG A 476 -26.93 -28.65 7.98
C ARG A 476 -27.37 -29.87 7.14
N GLY A 477 -28.61 -29.86 6.65
CA GLY A 477 -29.20 -30.92 5.80
C GLY A 477 -29.81 -32.09 6.56
N GLN A 478 -29.89 -32.00 7.89
CA GLN A 478 -30.59 -32.96 8.73
C GLN A 478 -31.77 -32.26 9.37
N CYS A 479 -32.88 -32.95 9.50
CA CYS A 479 -33.94 -32.44 10.36
C CYS A 479 -33.48 -32.59 11.80
N GLU A 480 -33.55 -31.54 12.59
CA GLU A 480 -33.27 -31.53 14.02
C GLU A 480 -34.50 -30.99 14.76
N ASP A 481 -34.53 -31.07 16.08
CA ASP A 481 -35.59 -30.43 16.86
C ASP A 481 -35.53 -28.94 16.61
N SER A 482 -36.68 -28.34 16.29
CA SER A 482 -36.74 -26.89 16.04
C SER A 482 -36.31 -26.16 17.30
N ALA A 483 -35.37 -25.22 17.17
CA ALA A 483 -34.96 -24.39 18.30
C ALA A 483 -36.13 -23.54 18.81
N CYS A 484 -37.06 -23.18 17.92
CA CYS A 484 -38.29 -22.45 18.26
C CYS A 484 -39.37 -23.31 18.91
N ALA A 485 -39.14 -24.62 19.12
CA ALA A 485 -40.14 -25.48 19.77
C ALA A 485 -40.31 -25.08 21.24
N GLY A 486 -41.48 -24.53 21.58
CA GLY A 486 -41.78 -24.07 22.95
C GLY A 486 -41.26 -22.67 23.29
N VAL A 487 -40.64 -21.99 22.32
CA VAL A 487 -40.21 -20.60 22.51
C VAL A 487 -41.41 -19.68 22.41
N VAL A 488 -41.62 -18.89 23.46
CA VAL A 488 -42.58 -17.79 23.50
C VAL A 488 -41.76 -16.50 23.46
N CYS A 489 -41.85 -15.80 22.33
CA CYS A 489 -41.22 -14.50 22.17
C CYS A 489 -42.05 -13.41 22.86
N PRO A 490 -41.43 -12.26 23.20
CA PRO A 490 -42.15 -11.06 23.60
C PRO A 490 -43.25 -10.66 22.61
N ASP A 491 -44.20 -9.85 23.10
CA ASP A 491 -45.33 -9.39 22.29
C ASP A 491 -44.87 -8.66 21.03
N GLY A 492 -45.51 -8.96 19.89
CA GLY A 492 -45.15 -8.38 18.59
C GLY A 492 -43.94 -9.02 17.90
N GLU A 493 -43.36 -10.08 18.46
CA GLU A 493 -42.20 -10.81 17.93
C GLU A 493 -42.56 -12.26 17.54
N ARG A 494 -41.73 -12.87 16.69
CA ARG A 494 -41.83 -14.28 16.31
C ARG A 494 -40.48 -14.97 16.44
N CYS A 495 -40.51 -16.26 16.74
CA CYS A 495 -39.28 -17.05 16.76
C CYS A 495 -38.85 -17.46 15.35
N VAL A 496 -37.58 -17.27 15.05
CA VAL A 496 -36.87 -17.80 13.89
C VAL A 496 -35.78 -18.77 14.34
N ASP A 497 -35.57 -19.82 13.55
CA ASP A 497 -34.53 -20.81 13.80
C ASP A 497 -33.37 -20.59 12.81
N THR A 498 -32.22 -20.19 13.35
CA THR A 498 -31.01 -19.89 12.59
C THR A 498 -29.93 -20.92 12.91
N GLU A 499 -29.78 -21.92 12.05
CA GLU A 499 -28.84 -23.04 12.23
C GLU A 499 -28.98 -23.82 13.56
N GLY A 500 -30.19 -23.93 14.10
CA GLY A 500 -30.46 -24.65 15.36
C GLY A 500 -30.43 -23.75 16.59
N GLU A 501 -30.37 -22.43 16.42
CA GLU A 501 -30.45 -21.42 17.48
C GLU A 501 -31.77 -20.65 17.33
N ALA A 502 -32.52 -20.50 18.42
CA ALA A 502 -33.76 -19.75 18.45
C ALA A 502 -33.46 -18.28 18.66
N GLN A 503 -34.04 -17.41 17.84
CA GLN A 503 -34.00 -15.97 18.04
C GLN A 503 -35.37 -15.36 17.81
N CYS A 504 -35.74 -14.35 18.59
CA CYS A 504 -36.95 -13.59 18.37
C CYS A 504 -36.66 -12.37 17.49
N GLU A 505 -37.51 -12.18 16.49
CA GLU A 505 -37.45 -11.09 15.50
C GLU A 505 -38.84 -10.44 15.36
N PRO A 506 -38.95 -9.20 14.82
CA PRO A 506 -40.23 -8.52 14.72
C PRO A 506 -41.24 -9.30 13.86
N ALA A 507 -42.45 -9.52 14.36
CA ALA A 507 -43.48 -10.31 13.68
C ALA A 507 -44.28 -9.51 12.63
N TRP A 508 -44.31 -8.18 12.76
CA TRP A 508 -45.08 -7.29 11.89
C TRP A 508 -44.37 -6.97 10.57
N LEU A 509 -43.10 -7.34 10.44
CA LEU A 509 -42.41 -7.39 9.15
C LEU A 509 -42.71 -8.73 8.46
N PRO A 510 -43.01 -8.74 7.14
CA PRO A 510 -43.01 -9.99 6.40
C PRO A 510 -41.68 -10.71 6.65
N PRO A 511 -41.65 -12.06 6.72
CA PRO A 511 -40.39 -12.81 6.85
C PRO A 511 -39.41 -12.26 5.83
N THR A 512 -38.29 -11.75 6.34
CA THR A 512 -37.14 -11.34 5.54
C THR A 512 -36.89 -12.49 4.60
N GLN A 513 -37.08 -12.26 3.29
CA GLN A 513 -36.67 -13.28 2.35
C GLN A 513 -35.16 -13.46 2.56
N PRO A 514 -34.65 -14.69 2.68
CA PRO A 514 -33.21 -14.87 2.68
C PRO A 514 -32.70 -14.22 1.39
N ASP A 515 -31.89 -13.18 1.54
CA ASP A 515 -31.26 -12.51 0.42
C ASP A 515 -30.57 -13.57 -0.45
N GLY A 516 -30.96 -13.60 -1.72
CA GLY A 516 -30.64 -14.68 -2.66
C GLY A 516 -29.24 -14.63 -3.23
#